data_AF-B0XEW3-F1
#
_entry.id   AF-B0XEW3-F1
#
_cell.length_a   1.000
_cell.length_b   1.000
_cell.length_c   1.000
_cell.angle_alpha   90.00
_cell.angle_beta   90.00
_cell.angle_gamma   90.00
#
_symmetry.space_group_name_H-M   'P 1'
#
loop_
_entity.id
_entity.type
_entity.pdbx_description
1 polymer ?
#
loop_
_entity_poly.entity_id
_entity_poly.type
_entity_poly.pdbx_seq_one_letter_code
_entity_poly.pdbx_strand_id
1 'polypeptide(L)' 'MQLLDKVLTFINYWWFRYLMVTELYMVESWERVTIHVLLFSIFMLQWYFNCKVILPFTGNMLGILPVDQQLAPGYHPK' A
#
# COMPACT_ATOMS: atom_id res chain seq x y z
N MET A 1 6.81 -14.99 17.38
CA MET A 1 5.45 -15.56 17.29
C MET A 1 4.51 -14.96 18.35
N GLN A 2 4.85 -14.97 19.65
CA GLN A 2 3.98 -14.44 20.72
C GLN A 2 3.53 -12.96 20.60
N LEU A 3 4.35 -12.08 20.03
CA LEU A 3 3.97 -10.67 19.79
C LEU A 3 2.95 -10.53 18.66
N LEU A 4 3.07 -11.36 17.61
CA LEU A 4 2.12 -11.37 16.50
C LEU A 4 0.76 -11.88 16.97
N ASP A 5 0.72 -12.91 17.81
CA ASP A 5 -0.54 -13.43 18.36
C ASP A 5 -1.26 -12.41 19.24
N LYS A 6 -0.52 -11.64 20.04
CA LYS A 6 -1.09 -10.56 20.87
C LYS A 6 -1.64 -9.42 20.01
N VAL A 7 -0.90 -9.03 18.97
CA VAL A 7 -1.32 -7.99 18.03
C VAL A 7 -2.54 -8.45 17.23
N LEU A 8 -2.56 -9.70 16.74
CA LEU A 8 -3.70 -10.29 16.04
C LEU A 8 -4.95 -10.37 16.92
N THR A 9 -4.80 -10.76 18.19
CA THR A 9 -5.93 -10.84 19.13
C THR A 9 -6.51 -9.45 19.41
N PHE A 10 -5.65 -8.45 19.56
CA PHE A 10 -6.07 -7.05 19.74
C PHE A 10 -6.79 -6.51 18.50
N ILE A 11 -6.24 -6.75 17.31
CA ILE A 11 -6.84 -6.37 16.03
C ILE A 11 -8.19 -7.05 15.85
N ASN A 12 -8.30 -8.36 16.12
CA ASN A 12 -9.56 -9.10 15.98
C ASN A 12 -10.65 -8.58 16.92
N TYR A 13 -10.32 -8.27 18.18
CA TYR A 13 -11.27 -7.69 19.11
C TYR A 13 -11.81 -6.34 18.63
N TRP A 14 -10.89 -5.48 18.18
CA TRP A 14 -11.25 -4.16 17.66
C TRP A 14 -12.06 -4.25 16.36
N TRP A 15 -11.66 -5.15 15.46
CA TRP A 15 -12.29 -5.39 14.17
C TRP A 15 -13.70 -5.97 14.30
N PHE A 16 -13.91 -6.95 15.19
CA PHE A 16 -15.24 -7.52 15.44
C PHE A 16 -16.22 -6.49 15.99
N ARG A 17 -15.76 -5.62 16.90
CA ARG A 17 -16.56 -4.51 17.42
C ARG A 17 -16.94 -3.52 16.32
N TYR A 18 -15.99 -3.18 15.44
CA TYR A 18 -16.25 -2.34 14.28
C TYR A 18 -17.28 -3.00 13.34
N LEU A 19 -17.10 -4.28 13.00
CA LEU A 19 -18.01 -5.04 12.13
C LEU A 19 -19.44 -5.07 12.67
N MET A 20 -19.61 -5.30 13.98
CA MET A 20 -20.93 -5.36 14.58
C MET A 20 -21.64 -4.00 14.56
N VAL A 21 -20.90 -2.91 14.77
CA VAL A 21 -21.43 -1.54 14.69
C VAL A 21 -21.78 -1.17 13.24
N THR A 22 -20.96 -1.58 12.26
CA THR A 22 -21.19 -1.25 10.85
C THR A 22 -22.36 -2.02 10.25
N GLU A 23 -22.55 -3.28 10.67
CA GLU A 23 -23.74 -4.08 10.35
C GLU A 23 -25.03 -3.48 10.95
N LEU A 24 -24.98 -3.06 12.22
CA LEU A 24 -26.19 -2.59 12.92
C LEU A 24 -26.59 -1.15 12.54
N TYR A 25 -25.64 -0.28 12.16
CA TYR A 25 -25.89 1.15 12.00
C TYR A 25 -25.82 1.69 10.56
N MET A 26 -25.18 1.01 9.59
CA MET A 26 -24.75 1.75 8.40
C MET A 26 -24.61 0.98 7.08
N VAL A 27 -25.32 -0.15 6.93
CA VAL A 27 -25.11 -1.09 5.82
C VAL A 27 -25.22 -0.47 4.41
N GLU A 28 -26.05 0.53 4.13
CA GLU A 28 -26.27 0.89 2.71
C GLU A 28 -25.48 2.12 2.20
N SER A 29 -25.29 3.15 3.03
CA SER A 29 -24.58 4.37 2.61
C SER A 29 -23.09 4.36 2.98
N TRP A 30 -22.72 3.66 4.06
CA TRP A 30 -21.31 3.56 4.48
C TRP A 30 -20.53 2.57 3.63
N GLU A 31 -21.14 1.44 3.29
CA GLU A 31 -20.49 0.36 2.54
C GLU A 31 -19.87 0.88 1.24
N ARG A 32 -20.61 1.71 0.50
CA ARG A 32 -20.11 2.34 -0.74
C ARG A 32 -18.88 3.22 -0.51
N VAL A 33 -18.83 3.97 0.60
CA VAL A 33 -17.69 4.84 0.94
C VAL A 33 -16.50 3.99 1.36
N THR A 34 -16.68 2.97 2.21
CA THR A 34 -15.60 2.08 2.62
C THR A 34 -15.00 1.31 1.46
N ILE A 35 -15.81 0.82 0.52
CA ILE A 35 -15.29 0.12 -0.66
C ILE A 35 -14.42 1.06 -1.49
N HIS A 36 -14.85 2.31 -1.71
CA HIS A 36 -14.04 3.29 -2.46
C HIS A 36 -12.74 3.63 -1.73
N VAL A 37 -12.79 3.84 -0.41
CA VAL A 37 -11.59 4.12 0.40
C VAL A 37 -10.63 2.93 0.42
N LEU A 38 -11.15 1.71 0.56
CA LEU A 38 -10.37 0.48 0.57
C LEU A 38 -9.73 0.21 -0.79
N LEU A 39 -10.51 0.35 -1.87
CA LEU A 39 -10.02 0.22 -3.23
C LEU A 39 -8.94 1.28 -3.52
N PHE A 40 -9.17 2.54 -3.16
CA PHE A 40 -8.21 3.61 -3.30
C PHE A 40 -6.91 3.34 -2.52
N SER A 41 -7.03 2.84 -1.28
CA SER A 41 -5.87 2.47 -0.46
C SER A 41 -5.07 1.33 -1.10
N ILE A 42 -5.74 0.32 -1.65
CA ILE A 42 -5.07 -0.79 -2.35
C ILE A 42 -4.39 -0.28 -3.63
N PHE A 43 -5.06 0.58 -4.41
CA PHE A 43 -4.47 1.20 -5.59
C PHE A 43 -3.25 2.05 -5.26
N MET A 44 -3.28 2.81 -4.16
CA MET A 44 -2.13 3.59 -3.69
C MET A 44 -0.97 2.70 -3.22
N LEU A 45 -1.28 1.59 -2.54
CA LEU A 45 -0.26 0.62 -2.14
C LEU A 45 0.38 -0.05 -3.36
N GLN A 46 -0.45 -0.43 -4.34
CA GLN A 46 -0.02 -0.99 -5.62
C GLN A 46 0.84 0.01 -6.38
N TRP A 47 0.43 1.29 -6.44
CA TRP A 47 1.20 2.37 -7.05
C TRP A 47 2.57 2.52 -6.38
N TYR A 48 2.60 2.60 -5.04
CA TYR A 48 3.84 2.68 -4.28
C TYR A 48 4.76 1.50 -4.57
N PHE A 49 4.22 0.28 -4.59
CA PHE A 49 4.97 -0.93 -4.93
C PHE A 49 5.53 -0.89 -6.36
N ASN A 50 4.74 -0.44 -7.33
CA ASN A 50 5.20 -0.31 -8.71
C ASN A 50 6.33 0.71 -8.85
N CYS A 51 6.20 1.89 -8.24
CA CYS A 51 7.21 2.94 -8.32
C CYS A 51 8.50 2.61 -7.54
N LYS A 52 8.37 2.02 -6.36
CA LYS A 52 9.53 1.78 -5.47
C LYS A 52 10.19 0.42 -5.66
N VAL A 53 9.46 -0.59 -6.13
CA VAL A 53 9.99 -1.95 -6.25
C VAL A 53 10.13 -2.33 -7.72
N ILE A 54 9.07 -2.24 -8.51
CA ILE A 54 9.08 -2.75 -9.89
C ILE A 54 9.95 -1.88 -10.81
N LEU A 55 9.86 -0.56 -10.70
CA LEU A 55 10.64 0.39 -11.50
C LEU A 55 12.15 0.24 -11.33
N PRO A 56 12.73 0.28 -10.11
CA PRO A 56 14.17 0.07 -9.95
C PRO A 56 14.60 -1.38 -10.21
N PHE A 57 13.75 -2.37 -9.92
CA PHE A 57 14.04 -3.77 -10.23
C PHE A 57 14.15 -4.01 -11.74
N THR A 58 13.17 -3.51 -12.50
CA THR A 58 13.14 -3.60 -13.96
C THR A 58 14.26 -2.76 -14.58
N GLY A 59 14.55 -1.57 -14.03
CA GLY A 59 15.67 -0.73 -14.46
C GLY A 59 17.03 -1.42 -14.29
N ASN A 60 17.24 -2.09 -13.15
CA ASN A 60 18.46 -2.86 -12.91
C ASN A 60 18.57 -4.09 -13.83
N MET A 61 17.43 -4.73 -14.15
CA MET A 61 17.40 -5.89 -15.03
C MET A 61 17.58 -5.53 -16.52
N LEU A 62 17.10 -4.37 -16.95
CA LEU A 62 17.20 -3.87 -18.34
C LEU A 62 18.39 -2.92 -18.57
N GLY A 63 19.18 -2.61 -17.54
CA GLY A 63 20.31 -1.69 -17.62
C GLY A 63 19.93 -0.22 -17.82
N ILE A 64 18.68 0.16 -17.52
CA ILE A 64 18.18 1.53 -17.64
C ILE A 64 18.38 2.23 -16.29
N LEU A 65 19.31 3.19 -16.25
CA LEU A 65 19.58 4.00 -15.07
C LEU A 65 18.34 4.86 -14.72
N PRO A 66 17.99 5.01 -13.44
CA PRO A 66 16.91 5.91 -13.03
C PRO A 66 17.26 7.36 -13.41
N VAL A 67 16.28 8.11 -13.92
CA VAL A 67 16.41 9.51 -14.39
C VAL A 67 17.02 10.43 -13.32
N ASP A 68 16.81 10.15 -12.04
CA ASP A 68 17.40 10.89 -10.92
C ASP A 68 18.94 10.87 -10.94
N GLN A 69 19.54 9.78 -11.45
CA GLN A 69 20.99 9.64 -11.56
C GLN A 69 21.55 10.34 -12.81
N GLN A 70 20.70 10.65 -13.79
CA GLN A 70 21.07 11.39 -15.01
C GLN A 70 21.08 12.91 -14.82
N LEU A 71 20.35 13.42 -13.82
CA LEU A 71 20.26 14.86 -13.50
C LEU A 71 21.30 15.33 -12.47
N ALA A 72 22.09 14.41 -11.90
CA ALA A 72 23.25 14.79 -11.09
C ALA A 72 24.28 15.48 -12.01
N PRO A 73 24.73 16.72 -11.69
CA PRO A 73 25.65 17.46 -12.54
C PRO A 73 27.03 16.81 -12.46
N GLY A 74 27.30 15.82 -13.32
CA GLY A 74 28.58 15.13 -13.27
C GLY A 74 28.79 13.94 -14.20
N TYR A 75 27.83 13.50 -15.01
CA TYR A 75 28.07 12.37 -15.92
C TYR A 75 28.54 12.84 -17.30
N HIS A 76 29.86 12.97 -17.46
CA HIS A 76 30.51 13.00 -18.76
C HIS A 76 30.68 11.55 -19.26
N PRO A 77 30.02 11.13 -20.35
CA PRO A 77 30.37 9.87 -21.00
C PRO A 77 31.74 10.01 -21.67
N LYS A 78 32.62 9.03 -21.45
CA LYS A 78 33.76 8.75 -22.32
C LYS A 78 33.33 7.78 -23.41
#